data_AF-A0A256BQR9-F1
#
_entry.id   AF-A0A256BQR9-F1
#
_cell.length_a   1.000
_cell.length_b   1.000
_cell.length_c   1.000
_cell.angle_alpha   90.00
_cell.angle_beta   90.00
_cell.angle_gamma   90.00
#
_symmetry.space_group_name_H-M   'P 1'
#
loop_
_entity.id
_entity.type
_entity.pdbx_description
1 polymer ?
#
loop_
_entity_poly.entity_id
_entity_poly.type
_entity_poly.pdbx_seq_one_letter_code
_entity_poly.pdbx_strand_id
1 'polypeptide(L)'
;MGEFPKHTGNVTSISKQIEDEITWLFKQNKNLQPKVLIAYDRVSLFDKEDGEFRVTFDQNIRYRNDHLALVQGDVGELVAPGLGILMEVKALGAYPLWFVALLDKYQIRKSSFSKYAETYERHLFKQEEITHVH
;
A
#
# COMPACT_ATOMS: atom_id res chain seq x y z
N MET A 1 32.71 12.11 21.00
CA MET A 1 31.71 13.13 21.39
C MET A 1 31.42 13.98 20.17
N GLY A 2 30.22 13.83 19.61
CA GLY A 2 29.71 14.64 18.51
C GLY A 2 28.19 14.56 18.60
N GLU A 3 27.56 15.64 19.05
CA GLU A 3 26.10 15.70 19.20
C GLU A 3 25.45 15.81 17.81
N PHE A 4 24.44 14.98 17.57
CA PHE A 4 23.57 15.10 16.40
C PHE A 4 22.65 16.33 16.56
N PRO A 5 22.40 17.10 15.49
CA PRO A 5 21.55 18.28 15.59
C PRO A 5 20.10 17.86 15.91
N LYS A 6 19.52 18.43 16.96
CA LYS A 6 18.09 18.32 17.22
C LYS A 6 17.36 19.29 16.30
N HIS A 7 16.70 18.76 15.26
CA HIS A 7 15.73 19.52 14.50
C HIS A 7 14.46 19.72 15.34
N THR A 8 14.40 20.80 16.11
CA THR A 8 13.24 21.22 16.89
C THR A 8 12.43 22.26 16.11
N GLY A 9 11.45 21.80 15.32
CA GLY A 9 10.44 22.64 14.70
C GLY A 9 9.25 21.82 14.20
N ASN A 10 8.06 22.08 14.77
CA ASN A 10 6.70 21.68 14.34
C ASN A 10 6.32 20.20 14.11
N VAL A 11 7.25 19.24 14.08
CA VAL A 11 6.91 17.82 13.83
C VAL A 11 5.95 17.25 14.90
N THR A 12 6.13 17.62 16.17
CA THR A 12 5.35 17.10 17.31
C THR A 12 3.88 17.53 17.30
N SER A 13 3.56 18.68 16.70
CA SER A 13 2.17 19.18 16.64
C SER A 13 1.36 18.44 15.58
N ILE A 14 1.97 18.15 14.44
CA ILE A 14 1.32 17.43 13.33
C ILE A 14 1.10 15.97 13.71
N SER A 15 2.08 15.33 14.35
CA SER A 15 1.91 13.95 14.82
C SER A 15 0.75 13.84 15.82
N LYS A 16 0.64 14.78 16.76
CA LYS A 16 -0.47 14.81 17.72
C LYS A 16 -1.82 15.02 17.05
N GLN A 17 -1.92 15.92 16.07
CA GLN A 17 -3.17 16.12 15.32
C GLN A 17 -3.61 14.82 14.61
N ILE A 18 -2.69 14.13 13.93
CA ILE A 18 -2.99 12.86 13.25
C ILE A 18 -3.44 11.80 14.25
N GLU A 19 -2.78 11.71 15.41
CA GLU A 19 -3.17 10.78 16.48
C GLU A 19 -4.57 11.09 17.03
N ASP A 20 -4.89 12.37 17.23
CA ASP A 20 -6.20 12.84 17.71
C ASP A 20 -7.30 12.54 16.67
N GLU A 21 -7.02 12.73 15.38
CA GLU A 21 -7.95 12.42 14.28
C GLU A 21 -8.22 10.90 14.16
N ILE A 22 -7.17 10.07 14.23
CA ILE A 22 -7.32 8.61 14.24
C ILE A 22 -8.13 8.19 15.47
N THR A 23 -7.81 8.73 16.65
CA THR A 23 -8.54 8.43 17.89
C THR A 23 -10.01 8.82 17.79
N TRP A 24 -10.30 9.99 17.24
CA TRP A 24 -11.67 10.45 17.01
C TRP A 24 -12.42 9.53 16.05
N LEU A 25 -11.78 9.10 14.95
CA LEU A 25 -12.36 8.19 13.96
C LEU A 25 -12.80 6.86 14.60
N PHE A 26 -11.97 6.24 15.44
CA PHE A 26 -12.35 5.02 16.17
C PHE A 26 -13.44 5.27 17.21
N LYS A 27 -13.46 6.43 17.88
CA LYS A 27 -14.52 6.80 18.82
C LYS A 27 -15.89 6.96 18.15
N GLN A 28 -15.93 7.58 16.97
CA GLN A 28 -17.18 7.76 16.21
C GLN A 28 -17.67 6.45 15.58
N ASN A 29 -16.77 5.57 15.16
CA ASN A 29 -17.09 4.34 14.46
C ASN A 29 -16.86 3.12 15.35
N LYS A 30 -17.76 2.87 16.32
CA LYS A 30 -17.61 1.79 17.32
C LYS A 30 -17.46 0.38 16.73
N ASN A 31 -17.95 0.16 15.51
CA ASN A 31 -17.89 -1.13 14.82
C ASN A 31 -16.67 -1.24 13.88
N LEU A 32 -15.83 -0.21 13.80
CA LEU A 32 -14.62 -0.23 12.99
C LEU A 32 -13.63 -1.22 13.58
N GLN A 33 -13.26 -2.21 12.77
CA GLN A 33 -12.36 -3.29 13.15
C GLN A 33 -11.53 -3.72 11.93
N PRO A 34 -10.34 -4.28 12.14
CA PRO A 34 -9.58 -4.90 11.05
C PRO A 34 -10.43 -5.92 10.29
N LYS A 35 -10.37 -5.90 8.95
CA LYS A 35 -11.12 -6.83 8.08
C LYS A 35 -10.25 -7.68 7.19
N VAL A 36 -9.09 -7.18 6.80
CA VAL A 36 -8.16 -7.88 5.94
C VAL A 36 -6.75 -7.43 6.25
N LEU A 37 -5.82 -8.38 6.23
CA LEU A 37 -4.38 -8.15 6.24
C LEU A 37 -3.89 -8.42 4.83
N ILE A 38 -3.13 -7.47 4.26
CA ILE A 38 -2.51 -7.60 2.95
C ILE A 38 -1.00 -7.50 3.13
N ALA A 39 -0.29 -8.53 2.68
CA ALA A 39 1.16 -8.63 2.75
C ALA A 39 1.74 -8.81 1.34
N TYR A 40 3.02 -8.45 1.15
CA TYR A 40 3.71 -8.59 -0.12
C TYR A 40 5.22 -8.46 0.09
N ASP A 41 5.98 -9.02 -0.83
CA ASP A 41 7.43 -8.93 -0.83
C ASP A 41 7.82 -7.73 -1.70
N ARG A 42 8.53 -6.75 -1.13
CA ARG A 42 8.85 -5.48 -1.81
C ARG A 42 10.34 -5.31 -2.07
N VAL A 43 10.66 -5.00 -3.32
CA VAL A 43 11.94 -4.40 -3.71
C VAL A 43 11.72 -2.92 -4.00
N SER A 44 12.47 -2.04 -3.32
CA SER A 44 12.40 -0.59 -3.54
C SER A 44 13.71 -0.09 -4.13
N LEU A 45 13.62 0.58 -5.28
CA LEU A 45 14.73 1.26 -5.94
C LEU A 45 14.49 2.77 -5.91
N PHE A 46 15.55 3.52 -5.64
CA PHE A 46 15.57 4.97 -5.65
C PHE A 46 16.73 5.43 -6.52
N ASP A 47 16.55 6.57 -7.20
CA ASP A 47 17.66 7.21 -7.89
C ASP A 47 18.73 7.62 -6.87
N LYS A 48 20.00 7.48 -7.27
CA LYS A 48 21.15 7.74 -6.41
C LYS A 48 21.41 9.25 -6.25
N GLU A 49 21.04 10.05 -7.23
CA GLU A 49 21.35 11.48 -7.24
C GLU A 49 20.18 12.31 -6.73
N ASP A 50 18.96 11.94 -7.12
CA ASP A 50 17.75 12.68 -6.79
C ASP A 50 16.63 11.74 -6.32
N GLY A 51 16.44 11.63 -5.00
CA GLY A 51 15.50 10.70 -4.36
C GLY A 51 14.01 10.91 -4.69
N GLU A 52 13.72 11.80 -5.64
CA GLU A 52 12.41 12.12 -6.20
C GLU A 52 11.90 11.08 -7.20
N PHE A 53 12.78 10.30 -7.84
CA PHE A 53 12.38 9.16 -8.68
C PHE A 53 12.52 7.83 -7.93
N ARG A 54 11.43 7.05 -7.86
CA ARG A 54 11.37 5.77 -7.16
C ARG A 54 10.58 4.74 -7.95
N VAL A 55 11.06 3.51 -7.92
CA VAL A 55 10.37 2.35 -8.48
C VAL A 55 10.29 1.27 -7.41
N THR A 56 9.10 0.74 -7.18
CA THR A 56 8.90 -0.42 -6.30
C THR A 56 8.32 -1.59 -7.07
N PHE A 57 8.77 -2.79 -6.75
CA PHE A 57 8.24 -4.04 -7.24
C PHE A 57 7.64 -4.82 -6.08
N ASP A 58 6.34 -5.04 -6.13
CA ASP A 58 5.63 -5.86 -5.16
C ASP A 58 5.33 -7.22 -5.79
N GLN A 59 5.73 -8.28 -5.08
CA GLN A 59 5.56 -9.67 -5.48
C GLN A 59 4.80 -10.43 -4.41
N ASN A 60 4.25 -11.58 -4.80
CA ASN A 60 3.56 -12.49 -3.89
C ASN A 60 2.54 -11.72 -3.03
N ILE A 61 1.68 -10.91 -3.66
CA ILE A 61 0.70 -10.10 -2.94
C ILE A 61 -0.32 -11.07 -2.32
N ARG A 62 -0.26 -11.18 -0.99
CA ARG A 62 -1.03 -12.10 -0.17
C ARG A 62 -2.11 -11.35 0.60
N TYR A 63 -3.21 -12.04 0.87
CA TYR A 63 -4.24 -11.56 1.79
C TYR A 63 -4.64 -12.66 2.78
N ARG A 64 -5.13 -12.23 3.94
CA ARG A 64 -5.97 -13.06 4.82
C ARG A 64 -7.01 -12.20 5.52
N ASN A 65 -8.17 -12.76 5.81
CA ASN A 65 -9.28 -12.10 6.50
C ASN A 65 -9.56 -12.67 7.89
N ASP A 66 -8.74 -13.61 8.34
CA ASP A 66 -8.69 -14.17 9.68
C ASP A 66 -7.34 -13.83 10.34
N HIS A 67 -7.23 -14.05 11.66
CA HIS A 67 -5.95 -13.92 12.37
C HIS A 67 -5.17 -12.64 12.02
N LEU A 68 -5.83 -11.49 12.11
CA LEU A 68 -5.36 -10.22 11.54
C LEU A 68 -4.26 -9.53 12.35
N ALA A 69 -3.83 -10.12 13.47
CA ALA A 69 -2.76 -9.56 14.27
C ALA A 69 -1.41 -9.72 13.55
N LEU A 70 -0.63 -8.64 13.42
CA LEU A 70 0.66 -8.66 12.72
C LEU A 70 1.66 -9.67 13.32
N VAL A 71 1.55 -9.95 14.63
CA VAL A 71 2.37 -10.95 15.33
C VAL A 71 2.14 -12.39 14.84
N GLN A 72 1.06 -12.63 14.10
CA GLN A 72 0.72 -13.94 13.50
C GLN A 72 1.35 -14.11 12.10
N GLY A 73 2.35 -13.30 11.77
CA GLY A 73 3.07 -13.36 10.50
C GLY A 73 2.25 -12.86 9.32
N ASP A 74 2.72 -13.16 8.12
CA ASP A 74 2.27 -12.59 6.84
C ASP A 74 1.82 -13.64 5.82
N VAL A 75 1.65 -14.88 6.28
CA VAL A 75 1.11 -15.99 5.49
C VAL A 75 -0.35 -15.70 5.12
N GLY A 76 -0.70 -16.00 3.88
CA GLY A 76 -2.04 -15.81 3.32
C GLY A 76 -2.13 -16.34 1.88
N GLU A 77 -3.30 -16.23 1.29
CA GLU A 77 -3.57 -16.62 -0.10
C GLU A 77 -3.17 -15.50 -1.07
N LEU A 78 -2.81 -15.84 -2.30
CA LEU A 78 -2.47 -14.83 -3.31
C LEU A 78 -3.72 -14.05 -3.73
N VAL A 79 -3.62 -12.71 -3.72
CA VAL A 79 -4.71 -11.82 -4.18
C VAL A 79 -5.01 -12.04 -5.65
N ALA A 80 -4.00 -12.25 -6.48
CA ALA A 80 -4.17 -12.53 -7.90
C ALA A 80 -3.09 -13.53 -8.36
N PRO A 81 -3.38 -14.86 -8.40
CA PRO A 81 -2.40 -15.88 -8.77
C PRO A 81 -1.78 -15.74 -10.18
N GLY A 82 -2.38 -14.94 -11.07
CA GLY A 82 -1.84 -14.61 -12.38
C GLY A 82 -1.05 -13.29 -12.44
N LEU A 83 -1.03 -12.51 -11.36
CA LEU A 83 -0.24 -11.27 -11.28
C LEU A 83 1.17 -11.61 -10.83
N GLY A 84 2.14 -11.57 -11.75
CA GLY A 84 3.53 -11.85 -11.42
C GLY A 84 4.17 -10.78 -10.53
N ILE A 85 4.20 -9.52 -11.02
CA ILE A 85 4.86 -8.40 -10.33
C ILE A 85 4.01 -7.15 -10.52
N LEU A 86 3.78 -6.41 -9.45
CA LEU A 86 3.22 -5.06 -9.50
C LEU A 86 4.36 -4.04 -9.42
N MET A 87 4.60 -3.34 -10.52
CA MET A 87 5.54 -2.22 -10.56
C MET A 87 4.80 -0.90 -10.30
N GLU A 88 5.26 -0.12 -9.33
CA GLU A 88 4.79 1.24 -9.06
C GLU A 88 5.95 2.22 -9.27
N VAL A 89 5.68 3.29 -10.02
CA VAL A 89 6.65 4.33 -10.36
C VAL A 89 6.18 5.64 -9.75
N LYS A 90 7.03 6.29 -8.97
CA LYS A 90 6.79 7.60 -8.36
C LYS A 90 7.84 8.59 -8.86
N ALA A 91 7.36 9.73 -9.34
CA ALA A 91 8.18 10.86 -9.74
C ALA A 91 7.43 12.14 -9.35
N LEU A 92 8.13 13.14 -8.82
CA LEU A 92 7.56 14.48 -8.61
C LEU A 92 7.48 15.28 -9.92
N GLY A 93 8.33 14.93 -10.90
CA GLY A 93 8.33 15.52 -12.24
C GLY A 93 8.14 14.48 -13.36
N ALA A 94 8.70 14.78 -14.54
CA ALA A 94 8.71 13.86 -15.66
C ALA A 94 9.56 12.61 -15.37
N TYR A 95 9.24 11.50 -16.03
CA TYR A 95 10.08 10.30 -15.93
C TYR A 95 11.44 10.51 -16.60
N PRO A 96 12.54 10.01 -16.00
CA PRO A 96 13.84 10.04 -16.64
C PRO A 96 13.81 9.37 -18.02
N LEU A 97 14.49 9.94 -19.02
CA LEU A 97 14.49 9.42 -20.39
C LEU A 97 14.99 7.97 -20.48
N TRP A 98 15.99 7.61 -19.66
CA TRP A 98 16.48 6.24 -19.58
C TRP A 98 15.39 5.26 -19.12
N PHE A 99 14.50 5.70 -18.22
CA PHE A 99 13.41 4.87 -17.72
C PHE A 99 12.30 4.74 -18.76
N VAL A 100 11.95 5.82 -19.45
CA VAL A 100 11.00 5.79 -20.57
C VAL A 100 11.47 4.83 -21.67
N ALA A 101 12.76 4.84 -21.99
CA ALA A 101 13.35 3.91 -22.94
C ALA A 101 13.24 2.44 -22.48
N LEU A 102 13.37 2.16 -21.18
CA LEU A 102 13.15 0.81 -20.63
C LEU A 102 11.69 0.38 -20.73
N LEU A 103 10.74 1.27 -20.39
CA LEU A 103 9.32 0.98 -20.52
C LEU A 103 8.97 0.61 -21.96
N ASP A 104 9.46 1.37 -22.95
CA ASP A 104 9.21 1.09 -24.35
C ASP A 104 9.90 -0.20 -24.82
N LYS A 105 11.17 -0.39 -24.48
CA LYS A 105 11.93 -1.61 -24.83
C LYS A 105 11.22 -2.89 -24.37
N TYR A 106 10.69 -2.89 -23.15
CA TYR A 106 10.00 -4.04 -22.57
C TYR A 106 8.47 -4.02 -22.79
N GLN A 107 7.96 -3.07 -23.58
CA GLN A 107 6.54 -2.90 -23.87
C GLN A 107 5.69 -2.82 -22.60
N ILE A 108 6.23 -2.20 -21.54
CA ILE A 108 5.54 -2.02 -20.27
C ILE A 108 4.55 -0.87 -20.43
N ARG A 109 3.27 -1.17 -20.23
CA ARG A 109 2.17 -0.21 -20.32
C ARG A 109 1.53 -0.04 -18.95
N LYS A 110 1.00 1.15 -18.70
CA LYS A 110 0.33 1.48 -17.44
C LYS A 110 -0.91 0.59 -17.27
N SER A 111 -1.06 0.04 -16.08
CA SER A 111 -2.29 -0.60 -15.59
C SER A 111 -2.63 -0.05 -14.21
N SER A 112 -3.87 -0.25 -13.77
CA SER A 112 -4.31 0.07 -12.42
C SER A 112 -4.48 -1.21 -11.62
N PHE A 113 -3.95 -1.26 -10.41
CA PHE A 113 -4.16 -2.34 -9.47
C PHE A 113 -4.15 -1.77 -8.06
N SER A 114 -5.27 -1.90 -7.33
CA SER A 114 -5.34 -1.55 -5.91
C SER A 114 -5.33 -2.82 -5.11
N LYS A 115 -4.29 -3.04 -4.29
CA LYS A 115 -4.18 -4.27 -3.49
C LYS A 115 -5.44 -4.50 -2.65
N TYR A 116 -5.97 -3.43 -2.05
CA TYR A 116 -7.17 -3.50 -1.23
C TYR A 116 -8.43 -3.77 -2.06
N ALA A 117 -8.66 -2.99 -3.12
CA ALA A 117 -9.86 -3.15 -3.94
C ALA A 117 -9.88 -4.54 -4.61
N GLU A 118 -8.76 -4.98 -5.17
CA GLU A 118 -8.61 -6.29 -5.80
C GLU A 118 -8.79 -7.43 -4.80
N THR A 119 -8.33 -7.26 -3.55
CA THR A 119 -8.58 -8.25 -2.50
C THR A 119 -10.08 -8.35 -2.21
N TYR A 120 -10.76 -7.22 -2.10
CA TYR A 120 -12.20 -7.21 -1.88
C TYR A 120 -12.95 -7.80 -3.07
N GLU A 121 -12.74 -7.29 -4.27
CA GLU A 121 -13.47 -7.67 -5.49
C GLU A 121 -13.32 -9.14 -5.83
N ARG A 122 -12.15 -9.72 -5.59
CA ARG A 122 -11.88 -11.13 -5.93
C ARG A 122 -12.29 -12.10 -4.83
N HIS A 123 -12.19 -11.71 -3.56
CA HIS A 123 -12.23 -12.67 -2.45
C HIS A 123 -13.23 -12.37 -1.35
N LEU A 124 -13.54 -11.08 -1.10
CA LEU A 124 -14.34 -10.68 0.07
C LEU A 124 -15.72 -10.12 -0.28
N PHE A 125 -15.92 -9.63 -1.51
CA PHE A 125 -17.24 -9.27 -2.01
C PHE A 125 -18.03 -10.55 -2.26
N LYS A 126 -18.90 -10.88 -1.31
CA LYS A 126 -20.05 -11.75 -1.57
C LYS A 126 -21.17 -10.86 -2.15
N GLN A 127 -21.79 -11.27 -3.26
CA GLN A 127 -23.13 -10.80 -3.58
C GLN A 127 -24.04 -11.25 -2.44
N GLU A 128 -24.23 -10.41 -1.42
CA GLU A 128 -25.32 -10.66 -0.49
C GLU A 128 -26.64 -10.46 -1.26
N GLU A 129 -27.45 -11.51 -1.23
CA GLU A 129 -28.83 -11.55 -1.71
C GLU A 129 -29.54 -10.26 -1.27
N ILE A 130 -30.08 -9.54 -2.26
CA ILE A 130 -31.07 -8.50 -2.02
C ILE A 130 -32.26 -9.22 -1.38
N THR A 131 -32.27 -9.28 -0.05
CA THR A 131 -33.44 -9.74 0.69
C THR A 131 -34.47 -8.64 0.48
N HIS A 132 -35.40 -8.88 -0.43
CA HIS A 132 -36.56 -8.04 -0.65
C HIS A 132 -37.26 -7.80 0.69
N VAL A 133 -37.18 -6.56 1.18
CA VAL A 133 -38.07 -6.09 2.22
C VAL A 133 -39.40 -5.79 1.52
N HIS A 134 -40.36 -6.70 1.66
CA HIS A 134 -41.78 -6.46 1.36
C HIS A 134 -42.47 -5.84 2.58
#